data_AF-A0A135VIQ1-F1
#
_entry.id   AF-A0A135VIQ1-F1
#
_cell.length_a   1.000
_cell.length_b   1.000
_cell.length_c   1.000
_cell.angle_alpha   90.00
_cell.angle_beta   90.00
_cell.angle_gamma   90.00
#
_symmetry.space_group_name_H-M   'P 1'
#
loop_
_entity.id
_entity.type
_entity.pdbx_description
1 polymer ?
#
loop_
_entity_poly.entity_id
_entity_poly.type
_entity_poly.pdbx_seq_one_letter_code
_entity_poly.pdbx_strand_id
1 'polypeptide(L)'
;MATEGRCTWLGASEDDPYCRLRGQKLPKVEVNSKCKRPELATICIDAYSSLARAQDAIDSNSTDAFPWLIESATQFENLGEIDNAIDVYIKAINFAYKNDLIEKAYDLFCTARGVYEEGIAERDPSLSNPDTKHELVKAGESLIEKIDKLSKLKPTTEMQAELKAAVLGGVTLRKAGSKDENRDLVISHGRSLYSKKAEEYKDGAASYIKSGMVKNAVTLACMGALADLMLGKPKEGMAYLAKIASESGENQTFQEHPCFEWTKLIFKIQINRDKDLMITASKLFLEIPWSFKDDREFARRVMESVERRINA
;
A
#
# COMPACT_ATOMS: atom_id res chain seq x y z
N MET A 1 -29.65 -26.36 4.19
CA MET A 1 -30.52 -25.30 3.66
C MET A 1 -29.71 -24.02 3.59
N ALA A 2 -29.44 -23.53 2.38
CA ALA A 2 -28.77 -22.27 2.15
C ALA A 2 -29.71 -21.13 2.53
N THR A 3 -29.45 -20.46 3.64
CA THR A 3 -30.15 -19.22 4.00
C THR A 3 -29.60 -18.08 3.16
N GLU A 4 -30.33 -17.75 2.11
CA GLU A 4 -30.48 -16.41 1.50
C GLU A 4 -29.37 -15.38 1.81
N GLY A 5 -28.44 -15.23 0.86
CA GLY A 5 -27.65 -14.00 0.67
C GLY A 5 -26.56 -13.67 1.70
N ARG A 6 -26.50 -14.32 2.86
CA ARG A 6 -25.44 -14.09 3.86
C ARG A 6 -24.30 -15.08 3.62
N CYS A 7 -23.12 -14.58 3.28
CA CYS A 7 -21.88 -15.35 3.00
C CYS A 7 -21.75 -16.03 1.64
N THR A 8 -22.00 -15.27 0.56
CA THR A 8 -21.73 -15.68 -0.84
C THR A 8 -20.25 -16.04 -1.11
N TRP A 9 -19.35 -15.62 -0.23
CA TRP A 9 -17.90 -15.90 -0.27
C TRP A 9 -17.50 -17.25 0.36
N LEU A 10 -18.45 -18.01 0.90
CA LEU A 10 -18.22 -19.34 1.46
C LEU A 10 -18.46 -20.45 0.42
N GLY A 11 -17.48 -21.33 0.23
CA GLY A 11 -17.61 -22.57 -0.52
C GLY A 11 -18.09 -23.66 0.43
N ALA A 12 -19.09 -24.43 0.02
CA ALA A 12 -19.57 -25.57 0.79
C ALA A 12 -19.18 -26.84 0.04
N SER A 13 -18.27 -27.65 0.59
CA SER A 13 -18.27 -29.09 0.35
C SER A 13 -18.98 -29.76 1.52
N GLU A 14 -19.48 -30.99 1.33
CA GLU A 14 -20.45 -31.64 2.23
C GLU A 14 -20.00 -31.76 3.69
N ASP A 15 -18.70 -31.68 3.98
CA ASP A 15 -18.17 -31.82 5.35
C ASP A 15 -17.43 -30.60 5.92
N ASP A 16 -16.89 -29.69 5.10
CA ASP A 16 -16.03 -28.57 5.54
C ASP A 16 -16.34 -27.24 4.82
N PRO A 17 -16.72 -26.16 5.54
CA PRO A 17 -16.81 -24.84 4.94
C PRO A 17 -15.40 -24.30 4.66
N TYR A 18 -15.19 -23.84 3.44
CA TYR A 18 -13.93 -23.18 3.05
C TYR A 18 -14.23 -21.79 2.51
N CYS A 19 -13.31 -20.85 2.72
CA CYS A 19 -13.44 -19.54 2.10
C CYS A 19 -13.10 -19.66 0.61
N ARG A 20 -14.01 -19.26 -0.29
CA ARG A 20 -13.81 -19.37 -1.76
C ARG A 20 -12.60 -18.58 -2.24
N LEU A 21 -12.20 -17.55 -1.50
CA LEU A 21 -11.05 -16.71 -1.82
C LEU A 21 -9.71 -17.33 -1.38
N ARG A 22 -9.73 -18.37 -0.54
CA ARG A 22 -8.55 -18.76 0.23
C ARG A 22 -7.95 -20.11 -0.13
N GLY A 23 -8.67 -21.03 -0.77
CA GLY A 23 -8.22 -22.43 -0.84
C GLY A 23 -7.83 -23.04 0.54
N GLN A 24 -8.16 -22.35 1.64
CA GLN A 24 -7.86 -22.69 3.02
C GLN A 24 -9.17 -22.93 3.76
N LYS A 25 -9.15 -23.93 4.64
CA LYS A 25 -10.27 -24.33 5.49
C LYS A 25 -10.35 -23.39 6.69
N LEU A 26 -11.55 -22.87 6.97
CA LEU A 26 -11.82 -22.07 8.18
C LEU A 26 -12.67 -22.89 9.17
N PRO A 27 -12.47 -22.74 10.48
CA PRO A 27 -13.34 -23.37 11.48
C PRO A 27 -14.81 -22.94 11.33
N LYS A 28 -15.74 -23.90 11.41
CA LYS A 28 -17.20 -23.66 11.33
C LYS A 28 -17.70 -22.56 12.29
N VAL A 29 -17.09 -22.44 13.47
CA VAL A 29 -17.49 -21.48 14.50
C VAL A 29 -17.14 -20.04 14.11
N GLU A 30 -15.94 -19.84 13.55
CA GLU A 30 -15.46 -18.54 13.07
C GLU A 30 -16.32 -18.04 11.89
N VAL A 31 -16.65 -18.94 10.97
CA VAL A 31 -17.53 -18.66 9.83
C VAL A 31 -18.90 -18.17 10.29
N ASN A 32 -19.52 -18.86 11.25
CA ASN A 32 -20.86 -18.54 11.73
C ASN A 32 -20.95 -17.21 12.50
N SER A 33 -19.87 -16.76 13.14
CA SER A 33 -19.84 -15.45 13.80
C SER A 33 -19.68 -14.31 12.79
N LYS A 34 -18.76 -14.46 11.83
CA LYS A 34 -18.48 -13.47 10.77
C LYS A 34 -19.66 -13.30 9.81
N CYS A 35 -20.40 -14.36 9.52
CA CYS A 35 -21.60 -14.32 8.67
C CYS A 35 -22.80 -13.54 9.24
N LYS A 36 -22.78 -13.19 10.53
CA LYS A 36 -23.87 -12.42 11.17
C LYS A 36 -23.65 -10.90 11.12
N ARG A 37 -22.48 -10.43 10.66
CA ARG A 37 -22.10 -9.00 10.61
C ARG A 37 -21.50 -8.67 9.23
N PRO A 38 -22.31 -8.26 8.24
CA PRO A 38 -21.86 -8.09 6.85
C PRO A 38 -20.75 -7.05 6.67
N GLU A 39 -20.67 -6.04 7.54
CA GLU A 39 -19.60 -5.03 7.51
C GLU A 39 -18.23 -5.63 7.90
N LEU A 40 -18.18 -6.47 8.94
CA LEU A 40 -16.97 -7.19 9.34
C LEU A 40 -16.54 -8.24 8.30
N ALA A 41 -17.50 -8.81 7.57
CA ALA A 41 -17.20 -9.73 6.48
C ALA A 41 -16.46 -9.04 5.33
N THR A 42 -16.82 -7.79 4.98
CA THR A 42 -16.12 -7.01 3.96
C THR A 42 -14.69 -6.69 4.38
N ILE A 43 -14.50 -6.20 5.62
CA ILE A 43 -13.17 -5.91 6.18
C ILE A 43 -12.30 -7.19 6.19
N CYS A 44 -12.87 -8.33 6.55
CA CYS A 44 -12.18 -9.62 6.53
C CYS A 44 -11.80 -10.07 5.11
N ILE A 45 -12.66 -9.83 4.12
CA ILE A 45 -12.33 -10.08 2.70
C ILE A 45 -11.17 -9.19 2.25
N ASP A 46 -11.20 -7.90 2.57
CA ASP A 46 -10.16 -6.94 2.20
C ASP A 46 -8.82 -7.27 2.89
N ALA A 47 -8.85 -7.69 4.17
CA ALA A 47 -7.68 -8.16 4.91
C ALA A 47 -7.00 -9.34 4.19
N TYR A 48 -7.75 -10.41 3.93
CA TYR A 48 -7.17 -11.61 3.29
C TYR A 48 -6.82 -11.41 1.82
N SER A 49 -7.56 -10.58 1.09
CA SER A 49 -7.21 -10.24 -0.31
C SER A 49 -5.89 -9.48 -0.37
N SER A 50 -5.67 -8.56 0.57
CA SER A 50 -4.40 -7.85 0.71
C SER A 50 -3.27 -8.81 1.10
N LEU A 51 -3.51 -9.72 2.05
CA LEU A 51 -2.53 -10.73 2.43
C LEU A 51 -2.13 -11.66 1.28
N ALA A 52 -3.09 -12.08 0.44
CA ALA A 52 -2.82 -12.91 -0.72
C ALA A 52 -1.93 -12.19 -1.75
N ARG A 53 -2.27 -10.93 -2.07
CA ARG A 53 -1.45 -10.08 -2.96
C ARG A 53 -0.06 -9.82 -2.39
N ALA A 54 0.04 -9.66 -1.07
CA ALA A 54 1.33 -9.57 -0.39
C ALA A 54 2.14 -10.85 -0.56
N GLN A 55 1.51 -12.03 -0.45
CA GLN A 55 2.21 -13.31 -0.62
C GLN A 55 2.73 -13.47 -2.05
N ASP A 56 1.93 -13.13 -3.06
CA ASP A 56 2.38 -13.16 -4.46
C ASP A 56 3.60 -12.23 -4.69
N ALA A 57 3.58 -11.05 -4.07
CA ALA A 57 4.70 -10.11 -4.09
C ALA A 57 5.94 -10.65 -3.34
N ILE A 58 5.77 -11.33 -2.21
CA ILE A 58 6.88 -11.98 -1.48
C ILE A 58 7.48 -13.11 -2.31
N ASP A 59 6.65 -13.93 -2.93
CA ASP A 59 7.08 -15.09 -3.72
C ASP A 59 7.83 -14.66 -5.00
N SER A 60 7.52 -13.47 -5.50
CA SER A 60 8.25 -12.79 -6.58
C SER A 60 9.44 -11.94 -6.08
N ASN A 61 9.75 -11.98 -4.78
CA ASN A 61 10.79 -11.17 -4.13
C ASN A 61 10.66 -9.66 -4.42
N SER A 62 9.43 -9.14 -4.36
CA SER A 62 9.07 -7.75 -4.65
C SER A 62 8.73 -6.96 -3.38
N THR A 63 9.24 -5.72 -3.31
CA THR A 63 8.90 -4.78 -2.23
C THR A 63 7.46 -4.27 -2.29
N ASP A 64 6.71 -4.57 -3.36
CA ASP A 64 5.26 -4.34 -3.44
C ASP A 64 4.48 -5.13 -2.38
N ALA A 65 5.12 -6.10 -1.73
CA ALA A 65 4.56 -6.79 -0.58
C ALA A 65 4.23 -5.83 0.58
N PHE A 66 5.04 -4.78 0.82
CA PHE A 66 4.89 -3.97 2.03
C PHE A 66 3.57 -3.21 2.13
N PRO A 67 3.08 -2.49 1.10
CA PRO A 67 1.78 -1.86 1.16
C PRO A 67 0.65 -2.85 1.43
N TRP A 68 0.69 -4.04 0.79
CA TRP A 68 -0.33 -5.07 0.97
C TRP A 68 -0.29 -5.72 2.36
N LEU A 69 0.90 -5.90 2.94
CA LEU A 69 1.06 -6.39 4.31
C LEU A 69 0.54 -5.37 5.32
N ILE A 70 0.88 -4.09 5.15
CA ILE A 70 0.40 -3.01 6.03
C ILE A 70 -1.12 -2.91 5.95
N GLU A 71 -1.68 -2.90 4.74
CA GLU A 71 -3.13 -2.85 4.53
C GLU A 71 -3.82 -4.07 5.16
N SER A 72 -3.27 -5.27 4.98
CA SER A 72 -3.80 -6.47 5.64
C SER A 72 -3.75 -6.39 7.16
N ALA A 73 -2.64 -5.92 7.75
CA ALA A 73 -2.49 -5.84 9.20
C ALA A 73 -3.50 -4.85 9.81
N THR A 74 -3.63 -3.66 9.22
CA THR A 74 -4.60 -2.66 9.66
C THR A 74 -6.04 -3.17 9.58
N GLN A 75 -6.39 -3.95 8.55
CA GLN A 75 -7.73 -4.54 8.49
C GLN A 75 -7.95 -5.63 9.56
N PHE A 76 -6.92 -6.38 9.96
CA PHE A 76 -7.01 -7.30 11.09
C PHE A 76 -7.16 -6.56 12.43
N GLU A 77 -6.44 -5.45 12.63
CA GLU A 77 -6.62 -4.58 13.81
C GLU A 77 -8.06 -4.06 13.89
N ASN A 78 -8.63 -3.58 12.78
CA ASN A 78 -10.02 -3.12 12.71
C ASN A 78 -11.05 -4.22 13.03
N LEU A 79 -10.69 -5.50 12.87
CA LEU A 79 -11.52 -6.64 13.22
C LEU A 79 -11.37 -7.09 14.67
N GLY A 80 -10.40 -6.54 15.41
CA GLY A 80 -9.98 -7.06 16.71
C GLY A 80 -9.26 -8.41 16.61
N GLU A 81 -8.68 -8.73 15.45
CA GLU A 81 -7.85 -9.92 15.23
C GLU A 81 -6.38 -9.54 15.43
N ILE A 82 -6.04 -9.16 16.66
CA ILE A 82 -4.75 -8.56 16.99
C ILE A 82 -3.59 -9.54 16.77
N ASP A 83 -3.78 -10.83 17.04
CA ASP A 83 -2.83 -11.89 16.71
C ASP A 83 -2.51 -11.95 15.22
N ASN A 84 -3.54 -11.95 14.35
CA ASN A 84 -3.37 -11.95 12.90
C ASN A 84 -2.67 -10.68 12.40
N ALA A 85 -2.98 -9.51 12.98
CA ALA A 85 -2.29 -8.27 12.63
C ALA A 85 -0.79 -8.35 12.92
N ILE A 86 -0.42 -8.85 14.12
CA ILE A 86 0.98 -9.01 14.52
C ILE A 86 1.68 -10.03 13.63
N ASP A 87 1.06 -11.15 13.30
CA ASP A 87 1.63 -12.17 12.40
C ASP A 87 1.93 -11.61 11.01
N VAL A 88 1.05 -10.74 10.48
CA VAL A 88 1.29 -10.05 9.20
C VAL A 88 2.47 -9.09 9.31
N TYR A 89 2.61 -8.36 10.41
CA TYR A 89 3.78 -7.52 10.64
C TYR A 89 5.07 -8.34 10.78
N ILE A 90 5.05 -9.45 11.51
CA ILE A 90 6.18 -10.38 11.62
C ILE A 90 6.60 -10.89 10.25
N LYS A 91 5.64 -11.25 9.39
CA LYS A 91 5.92 -11.61 7.99
C LYS A 91 6.61 -10.47 7.23
N ALA A 92 6.16 -9.23 7.41
CA ALA A 92 6.77 -8.05 6.79
C ALA A 92 8.21 -7.78 7.30
N ILE A 93 8.43 -7.92 8.60
CA ILE A 93 9.75 -7.78 9.25
C ILE A 93 10.71 -8.83 8.68
N ASN A 94 10.28 -10.09 8.63
CA ASN A 94 11.09 -11.19 8.10
C ASN A 94 11.44 -10.99 6.62
N PHE A 95 10.49 -10.51 5.81
CA PHE A 95 10.73 -10.20 4.40
C PHE A 95 11.73 -9.03 4.23
N ALA A 96 11.60 -7.97 5.02
CA ALA A 96 12.53 -6.85 5.03
C ALA A 96 13.93 -7.28 5.50
N TYR A 97 14.00 -8.06 6.58
CA TYR A 97 15.24 -8.61 7.14
C TYR A 97 16.00 -9.49 6.15
N LYS A 98 15.29 -10.39 5.45
CA LYS A 98 15.84 -11.27 4.41
C LYS A 98 16.44 -10.48 3.25
N ASN A 99 15.90 -9.31 2.96
CA ASN A 99 16.29 -8.44 1.86
C ASN A 99 17.19 -7.26 2.29
N ASP A 100 17.81 -7.34 3.46
CA ASP A 100 18.73 -6.33 4.02
C ASP A 100 18.11 -4.92 4.19
N LEU A 101 16.78 -4.82 4.25
CA LEU A 101 16.05 -3.57 4.47
C LEU A 101 15.86 -3.31 5.98
N ILE A 102 16.96 -3.16 6.70
CA ILE A 102 16.99 -3.16 8.18
C ILE A 102 16.17 -2.02 8.79
N GLU A 103 16.27 -0.80 8.24
CA GLU A 103 15.47 0.34 8.70
C GLU A 103 13.96 0.07 8.55
N LYS A 104 13.55 -0.47 7.39
CA LYS A 104 12.16 -0.82 7.15
C LYS A 104 11.66 -1.92 8.09
N ALA A 105 12.51 -2.92 8.35
CA ALA A 105 12.20 -3.99 9.28
C ALA A 105 12.05 -3.46 10.72
N TYR A 106 12.86 -2.49 11.13
CA TYR A 106 12.77 -1.83 12.42
C TYR A 106 11.48 -1.00 12.56
N ASP A 107 11.10 -0.22 11.55
CA ASP A 107 9.84 0.54 11.56
C ASP A 107 8.63 -0.37 11.73
N LEU A 108 8.62 -1.49 11.00
CA LEU A 108 7.56 -2.50 11.07
C LEU A 108 7.54 -3.20 12.44
N PHE A 109 8.72 -3.46 13.03
CA PHE A 109 8.84 -4.01 14.38
C PHE A 109 8.27 -3.06 15.44
N CYS A 110 8.62 -1.76 15.37
CA CYS A 110 8.07 -0.76 16.29
C CYS A 110 6.54 -0.69 16.19
N THR A 111 5.99 -0.79 14.98
CA THR A 111 4.53 -0.82 14.75
C THR A 111 3.91 -2.07 15.37
N ALA A 112 4.45 -3.26 15.08
CA ALA A 112 3.98 -4.53 15.63
C ALA A 112 4.01 -4.57 17.16
N ARG A 113 5.07 -4.01 17.76
CA ARG A 113 5.18 -3.89 19.21
C ARG A 113 4.10 -2.98 19.78
N GLY A 114 3.81 -1.85 19.14
CA GLY A 114 2.73 -0.95 19.55
C GLY A 114 1.38 -1.66 19.58
N VAL A 115 1.04 -2.39 18.50
CA VAL A 115 -0.19 -3.18 18.39
C VAL A 115 -0.27 -4.26 19.49
N TYR A 116 0.84 -4.96 19.77
CA TYR A 116 0.90 -5.93 20.85
C TYR A 116 0.72 -5.29 22.23
N GLU A 117 1.39 -4.17 22.52
CA GLU A 117 1.30 -3.46 23.79
C GLU A 117 -0.11 -2.92 24.05
N GLU A 118 -0.75 -2.37 23.02
CA GLU A 118 -2.14 -1.90 23.06
C GLU A 118 -3.11 -3.06 23.30
N GLY A 119 -2.99 -4.16 22.54
CA GLY A 119 -3.82 -5.34 22.74
C GLY A 119 -3.70 -5.96 24.14
N ILE A 120 -2.49 -5.96 24.72
CA ILE A 120 -2.30 -6.40 26.12
C ILE A 120 -3.00 -5.44 27.10
N ALA A 121 -2.90 -4.12 26.87
CA ALA A 121 -3.57 -3.12 27.71
C ALA A 121 -5.10 -3.26 27.67
N GLU A 122 -5.65 -3.59 26.50
CA GLU A 122 -7.08 -3.85 26.28
C GLU A 122 -7.55 -5.24 26.72
N ARG A 123 -6.61 -6.11 27.15
CA ARG A 123 -6.86 -7.50 27.55
C ARG A 123 -7.44 -8.35 26.41
N ASP A 124 -6.92 -8.15 25.20
CA ASP A 124 -7.32 -8.94 24.04
C ASP A 124 -7.06 -10.44 24.29
N PRO A 125 -8.09 -11.30 24.17
CA PRO A 125 -7.97 -12.72 24.46
C PRO A 125 -7.07 -13.46 23.47
N SER A 126 -6.87 -12.96 22.24
CA SER A 126 -5.98 -13.57 21.25
C SER A 126 -4.51 -13.52 21.68
N LEU A 127 -4.13 -12.54 22.50
CA LEU A 127 -2.78 -12.37 23.04
C LEU A 127 -2.51 -13.16 24.33
N SER A 128 -3.47 -13.98 24.77
CA SER A 128 -3.26 -14.91 25.89
C SER A 128 -2.31 -16.06 25.52
N ASN A 129 -2.15 -16.35 24.21
CA ASN A 129 -1.18 -17.29 23.71
C ASN A 129 0.24 -16.65 23.71
N PRO A 130 1.25 -17.25 24.38
CA PRO A 130 2.61 -16.73 24.35
C PRO A 130 3.30 -16.78 22.98
N ASP A 131 2.79 -17.54 22.01
CA ASP A 131 3.43 -17.75 20.71
C ASP A 131 3.64 -16.44 19.94
N THR A 132 2.62 -15.58 19.87
CA THR A 132 2.69 -14.28 19.20
C THR A 132 3.78 -13.38 19.80
N LYS A 133 3.89 -13.37 21.13
CA LYS A 133 4.97 -12.66 21.84
C LYS A 133 6.33 -13.25 21.49
N HIS A 134 6.45 -14.57 21.48
CA HIS A 134 7.71 -15.26 21.22
C HIS A 134 8.24 -14.96 19.81
N GLU A 135 7.39 -15.07 18.79
CA GLU A 135 7.79 -14.77 17.40
C GLU A 135 8.10 -13.28 17.21
N LEU A 136 7.37 -12.37 17.86
CA LEU A 136 7.69 -10.94 17.83
C LEU A 136 9.06 -10.65 18.47
N VAL A 137 9.34 -11.21 19.65
CA VAL A 137 10.64 -11.05 20.33
C VAL A 137 11.77 -11.58 19.46
N LYS A 138 11.61 -12.76 18.88
CA LYS A 138 12.58 -13.39 17.99
C LYS A 138 12.86 -12.54 16.74
N ALA A 139 11.83 -11.90 16.16
CA ALA A 139 12.00 -10.96 15.06
C ALA A 139 12.83 -9.73 15.49
N GLY A 140 12.59 -9.21 16.70
CA GLY A 140 13.36 -8.12 17.29
C GLY A 140 14.82 -8.48 17.58
N GLU A 141 15.07 -9.64 18.19
CA GLU A 141 16.41 -10.15 18.46
C GLU A 141 17.23 -10.33 17.17
N SER A 142 16.59 -10.85 16.12
CA SER A 142 17.21 -10.99 14.80
C SER A 142 17.68 -9.64 14.23
N LEU A 143 16.91 -8.56 14.43
CA LEU A 143 17.29 -7.21 14.01
C LEU A 143 18.49 -6.68 14.79
N ILE A 144 18.50 -6.85 16.12
CA ILE A 144 19.60 -6.43 16.99
C ILE A 144 20.89 -7.13 16.58
N GLU A 145 20.86 -8.46 16.40
CA GLU A 145 22.03 -9.22 15.98
C GLU A 145 22.61 -8.72 14.65
N LYS A 146 21.76 -8.33 13.70
CA LYS A 146 22.20 -7.86 12.38
C LYS A 146 22.79 -6.46 12.45
N ILE A 147 22.21 -5.56 13.24
CA ILE A 147 22.78 -4.23 13.51
C ILE A 147 24.14 -4.36 14.22
N ASP A 148 24.26 -5.26 15.19
CA ASP A 148 25.52 -5.53 15.89
C ASP A 148 26.61 -6.10 14.98
N LYS A 149 26.23 -6.90 13.97
CA LYS A 149 27.17 -7.37 12.94
C LYS A 149 27.59 -6.22 12.02
N LEU A 150 26.66 -5.37 11.60
CA LEU A 150 26.95 -4.21 10.74
C LEU A 150 27.82 -3.15 11.43
N SER A 151 27.58 -2.88 12.71
CA SER A 151 28.35 -1.92 13.51
C SER A 151 29.81 -2.35 13.73
N LYS A 152 30.07 -3.66 13.73
CA LYS A 152 31.41 -4.24 13.82
C LYS A 152 32.17 -4.25 12.48
N LEU A 153 31.51 -4.04 11.35
CA LEU A 153 32.06 -4.23 10.00
C LEU A 153 32.48 -2.96 9.26
N LYS A 154 32.12 -1.73 9.70
CA LYS A 154 32.51 -0.49 8.98
C LYS A 154 32.81 0.72 9.88
N PRO A 155 33.77 1.60 9.50
CA PRO A 155 34.00 2.87 10.19
C PRO A 155 32.79 3.80 10.02
N THR A 156 32.42 4.47 11.10
CA THR A 156 31.25 5.35 11.31
C THR A 156 31.07 6.52 10.32
N THR A 157 31.99 6.74 9.39
CA THR A 157 31.96 7.82 8.39
C THR A 157 31.17 7.49 7.13
N GLU A 158 31.03 6.22 6.73
CA GLU A 158 30.21 5.86 5.55
C GLU A 158 28.71 5.86 5.86
N MET A 159 28.32 5.54 7.09
CA MET A 159 26.91 5.46 7.52
C MET A 159 26.21 6.83 7.52
N GLN A 160 26.95 7.91 7.83
CA GLN A 160 26.41 9.27 7.74
C GLN A 160 26.22 9.76 6.29
N ALA A 161 26.97 9.20 5.33
CA ALA A 161 26.79 9.50 3.91
C ALA A 161 25.60 8.74 3.32
N GLU A 162 25.39 7.48 3.73
CA GLU A 162 24.23 6.67 3.33
C GLU A 162 22.92 7.18 3.97
N LEU A 163 22.91 7.54 5.27
CA LEU A 163 21.73 8.13 5.90
C LEU A 163 21.34 9.48 5.26
N LYS A 164 22.33 10.32 4.92
CA LYS A 164 22.06 11.59 4.22
C LYS A 164 21.52 11.37 2.80
N ALA A 165 21.95 10.32 2.11
CA ALA A 165 21.45 9.98 0.77
C ALA A 165 20.04 9.36 0.81
N ALA A 166 19.71 8.58 1.84
CA ALA A 166 18.38 8.00 2.03
C ALA A 166 17.33 9.05 2.45
N VAL A 167 17.73 10.03 3.27
CA VAL A 167 16.84 11.08 3.80
C VAL A 167 16.56 12.23 2.81
N LEU A 168 17.43 12.50 1.83
CA LEU A 168 17.34 13.72 0.99
C LEU A 168 17.02 13.56 -0.50
N GLY A 169 16.73 12.35 -1.00
CA GLY A 169 16.17 12.18 -2.36
C GLY A 169 17.02 11.27 -3.24
N GLY A 170 16.36 10.22 -3.76
CA GLY A 170 17.01 9.03 -4.27
C GLY A 170 18.04 9.21 -5.39
N VAL A 171 19.16 8.52 -5.22
CA VAL A 171 20.02 7.93 -6.27
C VAL A 171 20.65 6.67 -5.66
N THR A 172 20.35 5.48 -6.20
CA THR A 172 21.12 4.25 -5.92
C THR A 172 22.51 4.37 -6.54
N LEU A 173 23.56 4.42 -5.70
CA LEU A 173 24.92 4.11 -6.12
C LEU A 173 25.12 2.60 -6.05
N ARG A 174 25.32 1.97 -7.20
CA ARG A 174 25.91 0.63 -7.28
C ARG A 174 27.27 0.64 -6.57
N LYS A 175 27.51 -0.37 -5.73
CA LYS A 175 28.84 -1.01 -5.74
C LYS A 175 28.73 -2.52 -5.51
N ALA A 176 29.50 -3.20 -6.34
CA ALA A 176 29.52 -4.62 -6.59
C ALA A 176 30.14 -5.44 -5.45
N GLY A 177 29.75 -6.71 -5.38
CA GLY A 177 30.61 -7.77 -4.85
C GLY A 177 29.90 -8.85 -4.06
N SER A 178 29.23 -9.79 -4.73
CA SER A 178 29.44 -11.24 -4.59
C SER A 178 28.28 -11.97 -5.28
N LYS A 179 28.63 -13.03 -5.99
CA LYS A 179 27.71 -13.93 -6.67
C LYS A 179 26.83 -14.61 -5.62
N ASP A 180 25.51 -14.47 -5.77
CA ASP A 180 24.58 -15.50 -5.34
C ASP A 180 23.41 -15.51 -6.33
N GLU A 181 23.03 -16.70 -6.79
CA GLU A 181 21.92 -16.96 -7.72
C GLU A 181 20.56 -16.80 -7.03
N ASN A 182 20.36 -15.70 -6.32
CA ASN A 182 19.05 -15.32 -5.78
C ASN A 182 18.35 -14.40 -6.79
N ARG A 183 17.06 -14.66 -7.02
CA ARG A 183 16.17 -13.76 -7.78
C ARG A 183 16.41 -12.34 -7.29
N ASP A 184 16.97 -11.49 -8.15
CA ASP A 184 17.26 -10.09 -7.87
C ASP A 184 16.07 -9.50 -7.11
N LEU A 185 16.32 -8.93 -5.92
CA LEU A 185 15.30 -8.21 -5.17
C LEU A 185 14.68 -7.20 -6.13
N VAL A 186 13.41 -7.42 -6.47
CA VAL A 186 12.64 -6.46 -7.25
C VAL A 186 12.30 -5.36 -6.26
N ILE A 187 13.24 -4.42 -6.09
CA ILE A 187 12.94 -3.17 -5.44
C ILE A 187 12.03 -2.42 -6.40
N SER A 188 10.73 -2.69 -6.30
CA SER A 188 9.71 -1.78 -6.73
C SER A 188 9.84 -0.54 -5.84
N HIS A 189 10.83 0.31 -6.13
CA HIS A 189 10.78 1.68 -5.66
C HIS A 189 9.37 2.14 -5.99
N GLY A 190 8.67 2.81 -5.07
CA GLY A 190 7.39 3.45 -5.42
C GLY A 190 7.50 4.19 -6.77
N ARG A 191 8.68 4.71 -7.10
CA ARG A 191 9.04 5.20 -8.44
C ARG A 191 8.87 4.24 -9.63
N SER A 192 9.29 2.98 -9.60
CA SER A 192 9.08 2.09 -10.76
C SER A 192 7.60 1.75 -10.93
N LEU A 193 6.86 1.59 -9.83
CA LEU A 193 5.40 1.42 -9.86
C LEU A 193 4.70 2.67 -10.40
N TYR A 194 5.06 3.87 -9.90
CA TYR A 194 4.54 5.12 -10.41
C TYR A 194 4.99 5.39 -11.85
N SER A 195 6.18 4.95 -12.28
CA SER A 195 6.64 5.09 -13.66
C SER A 195 5.82 4.22 -14.60
N LYS A 196 5.64 2.94 -14.25
CA LYS A 196 4.81 2.01 -15.02
C LYS A 196 3.35 2.48 -15.05
N LYS A 197 2.81 2.90 -13.90
CA LYS A 197 1.46 3.45 -13.80
C LYS A 197 1.31 4.75 -14.58
N ALA A 198 2.31 5.63 -14.57
CA ALA A 198 2.29 6.85 -15.38
C ALA A 198 2.17 6.50 -16.86
N GLU A 199 2.95 5.54 -17.36
CA GLU A 199 2.85 5.06 -18.74
C GLU A 199 1.49 4.42 -19.02
N GLU A 200 1.05 3.45 -18.21
CA GLU A 200 -0.26 2.78 -18.35
C GLU A 200 -1.42 3.78 -18.40
N TYR A 201 -1.44 4.76 -17.51
CA TYR A 201 -2.49 5.77 -17.45
C TYR A 201 -2.42 6.75 -18.62
N LYS A 202 -1.22 7.16 -19.05
CA LYS A 202 -1.05 8.07 -20.19
C LYS A 202 -1.46 7.42 -21.50
N ASP A 203 -1.06 6.17 -21.71
CA ASP A 203 -1.43 5.36 -22.88
C ASP A 203 -2.92 5.05 -22.87
N GLY A 204 -3.46 4.70 -21.70
CA GLY A 204 -4.89 4.51 -21.48
C GLY A 204 -5.69 5.76 -21.83
N ALA A 205 -5.30 6.93 -21.31
CA ALA A 205 -5.96 8.20 -21.62
C ALA A 205 -5.96 8.48 -23.14
N ALA A 206 -4.82 8.29 -23.82
CA ALA A 206 -4.73 8.47 -25.27
C ALA A 206 -5.65 7.52 -26.05
N SER A 207 -5.75 6.26 -25.63
CA SER A 207 -6.65 5.25 -26.23
C SER A 207 -8.13 5.59 -26.01
N TYR A 208 -8.49 6.06 -24.81
CA TYR A 208 -9.87 6.43 -24.48
C TYR A 208 -10.33 7.72 -25.19
N ILE A 209 -9.42 8.68 -25.40
CA ILE A 209 -9.69 9.85 -26.25
C ILE A 209 -9.99 9.40 -27.69
N LYS A 210 -9.15 8.54 -28.27
CA LYS A 210 -9.33 8.03 -29.65
C LYS A 210 -10.63 7.26 -29.83
N SER A 211 -11.13 6.59 -28.79
CA SER A 211 -12.39 5.83 -28.81
C SER A 211 -13.62 6.65 -28.44
N GLY A 212 -13.48 7.96 -28.15
CA GLY A 212 -14.60 8.85 -27.80
C GLY A 212 -15.10 8.69 -26.36
N MET A 213 -14.43 7.90 -25.52
CA MET A 213 -14.77 7.71 -24.10
C MET A 213 -14.09 8.78 -23.22
N VAL A 214 -14.38 10.05 -23.52
CA VAL A 214 -13.65 11.21 -23.00
C VAL A 214 -13.68 11.30 -21.48
N LYS A 215 -14.81 11.04 -20.81
CA LYS A 215 -14.92 11.10 -19.33
C LYS A 215 -13.95 10.16 -18.62
N ASN A 216 -13.82 8.93 -19.10
CA ASN A 216 -12.84 7.97 -18.57
C ASN A 216 -11.41 8.40 -18.89
N ALA A 217 -11.18 8.98 -20.07
CA ALA A 217 -9.87 9.52 -20.41
C ALA A 217 -9.43 10.65 -19.47
N VAL A 218 -10.35 11.49 -18.98
CA VAL A 218 -10.02 12.55 -18.01
C VAL A 218 -9.49 11.93 -16.72
N THR A 219 -10.15 10.91 -16.18
CA THR A 219 -9.70 10.21 -14.96
C THR A 219 -8.31 9.58 -15.17
N LEU A 220 -8.09 8.88 -16.28
CA LEU A 220 -6.79 8.27 -16.58
C LEU A 220 -5.69 9.34 -16.76
N ALA A 221 -5.97 10.44 -17.46
CA ALA A 221 -5.04 11.55 -17.61
C ALA A 221 -4.66 12.17 -16.24
N CYS A 222 -5.65 12.33 -15.35
CA CYS A 222 -5.44 12.79 -13.99
C CYS A 222 -4.53 11.83 -13.21
N MET A 223 -4.78 10.52 -13.29
CA MET A 223 -3.96 9.51 -12.61
C MET A 223 -2.53 9.48 -13.15
N GLY A 224 -2.34 9.62 -14.47
CA GLY A 224 -1.01 9.69 -15.09
C GLY A 224 -0.21 10.91 -14.62
N ALA A 225 -0.87 12.06 -14.45
CA ALA A 225 -0.23 13.26 -13.91
C ALA A 225 0.12 13.13 -12.43
N LEU A 226 -0.76 12.54 -11.63
CA LEU A 226 -0.50 12.27 -10.21
C LEU A 226 0.63 11.27 -10.03
N ALA A 227 0.77 10.29 -10.93
CA ALA A 227 1.93 9.41 -10.95
C ALA A 227 3.22 10.20 -11.15
N ASP A 228 3.27 11.16 -12.10
CA ASP A 228 4.43 12.06 -12.26
C ASP A 228 4.69 12.91 -11.01
N LEU A 229 3.64 13.40 -10.33
CA LEU A 229 3.78 14.10 -9.05
C LEU A 229 4.48 13.22 -8.00
N MET A 230 4.09 11.95 -7.93
CA MET A 230 4.68 10.98 -7.01
C MET A 230 6.13 10.62 -7.35
N LEU A 231 6.51 10.72 -8.62
CA LEU A 231 7.90 10.59 -9.08
C LEU A 231 8.79 11.79 -8.71
N GLY A 232 8.20 12.87 -8.20
CA GLY A 232 8.88 14.14 -7.94
C GLY A 232 9.00 15.02 -9.18
N LYS A 233 8.10 14.81 -10.16
CA LYS A 233 8.07 15.52 -11.45
C LYS A 233 6.80 16.36 -11.61
N PRO A 234 6.48 17.30 -10.68
CA PRO A 234 5.23 18.06 -10.73
C PRO A 234 5.09 18.93 -11.99
N LYS A 235 6.21 19.44 -12.52
CA LYS A 235 6.20 20.23 -13.77
C LYS A 235 5.82 19.38 -14.98
N GLU A 236 6.33 18.14 -15.06
CA GLU A 236 6.00 17.21 -16.15
C GLU A 236 4.53 16.80 -16.09
N GLY A 237 4.02 16.47 -14.88
CA GLY A 237 2.62 16.11 -14.68
C GLY A 237 1.64 17.22 -15.06
N MET A 238 1.89 18.47 -14.65
CA MET A 238 1.05 19.61 -15.03
C MET A 238 1.15 19.93 -16.53
N ALA A 239 2.35 19.85 -17.11
CA ALA A 239 2.54 20.06 -18.55
C ALA A 239 1.78 19.00 -19.36
N TYR A 240 1.80 17.74 -18.90
CA TYR A 240 1.04 16.66 -19.49
C TYR A 240 -0.48 16.93 -19.43
N LEU A 241 -1.01 17.32 -18.26
CA LEU A 241 -2.45 17.65 -18.13
C LEU A 241 -2.88 18.80 -19.04
N ALA A 242 -2.07 19.86 -19.09
CA ALA A 242 -2.36 21.01 -19.96
C ALA A 242 -2.34 20.59 -21.44
N LYS A 243 -1.32 19.82 -21.84
CA LYS A 243 -1.16 19.33 -23.20
C LYS A 243 -2.35 18.46 -23.61
N ILE A 244 -2.70 17.44 -22.82
CA ILE A 244 -3.77 16.52 -23.20
C ILE A 244 -5.16 17.17 -23.20
N ALA A 245 -5.42 18.11 -22.28
CA ALA A 245 -6.65 18.89 -22.31
C ALA A 245 -6.74 19.77 -23.59
N SER A 246 -5.63 20.37 -24.02
CA SER A 246 -5.60 21.19 -25.25
C SER A 246 -5.65 20.38 -26.55
N GLU A 247 -4.96 19.25 -26.62
CA GLU A 247 -4.80 18.45 -27.85
C GLU A 247 -5.95 17.47 -28.07
N SER A 248 -6.75 17.17 -27.04
CA SER A 248 -7.89 16.24 -27.15
C SER A 248 -9.07 16.79 -27.95
N GLY A 249 -9.14 18.11 -28.19
CA GLY A 249 -10.32 18.77 -28.75
C GLY A 249 -11.51 18.87 -27.77
N GLU A 250 -11.35 18.37 -26.54
CA GLU A 250 -12.40 18.19 -25.54
C GLU A 250 -12.13 18.99 -24.25
N ASN A 251 -11.46 20.14 -24.39
CA ASN A 251 -10.98 20.95 -23.26
C ASN A 251 -12.09 21.29 -22.26
N GLN A 252 -13.31 21.58 -22.73
CA GLN A 252 -14.44 21.87 -21.86
C GLN A 252 -14.78 20.67 -20.96
N THR A 253 -14.83 19.47 -21.52
CA THR A 253 -15.07 18.21 -20.79
C THR A 253 -14.00 17.96 -19.72
N PHE A 254 -12.74 18.31 -19.99
CA PHE A 254 -11.67 18.23 -18.99
C PHE A 254 -11.87 19.23 -17.85
N GLN A 255 -12.14 20.51 -18.14
CA GLN A 255 -12.29 21.54 -17.11
C GLN A 255 -13.53 21.30 -16.23
N GLU A 256 -14.61 20.75 -16.77
CA GLU A 256 -15.84 20.48 -16.02
C GLU A 256 -15.76 19.19 -15.17
N HIS A 257 -14.74 18.34 -15.37
CA HIS A 257 -14.65 17.07 -14.67
C HIS A 257 -14.08 17.22 -13.25
N PRO A 258 -14.76 16.70 -12.19
CA PRO A 258 -14.32 16.83 -10.81
C PRO A 258 -12.90 16.32 -10.54
N CYS A 259 -12.51 15.23 -11.23
CA CYS A 259 -11.16 14.66 -11.09
C CYS A 259 -10.05 15.64 -11.58
N PHE A 260 -10.34 16.46 -12.58
CA PHE A 260 -9.37 17.41 -13.14
C PHE A 260 -9.14 18.59 -12.20
N GLU A 261 -10.22 19.16 -11.65
CA GLU A 261 -10.14 20.18 -10.61
C GLU A 261 -9.45 19.65 -9.36
N TRP A 262 -9.82 18.46 -8.91
CA TRP A 262 -9.20 17.81 -7.76
C TRP A 262 -7.70 17.60 -7.98
N THR A 263 -7.29 17.14 -9.16
CA THR A 263 -5.87 16.94 -9.47
C THR A 263 -5.11 18.26 -9.44
N LYS A 264 -5.63 19.34 -10.04
CA LYS A 264 -5.02 20.68 -9.95
C LYS A 264 -4.86 21.12 -8.49
N LEU A 265 -5.87 20.86 -7.65
CA LEU A 265 -5.84 21.19 -6.24
C LEU A 265 -4.75 20.41 -5.48
N ILE A 266 -4.60 19.10 -5.73
CA ILE A 266 -3.54 18.27 -5.14
C ILE A 266 -2.15 18.79 -5.51
N PHE A 267 -1.92 19.17 -6.78
CA PHE A 267 -0.66 19.80 -7.19
C PHE A 267 -0.42 21.13 -6.47
N LYS A 268 -1.46 21.97 -6.37
CA LYS A 268 -1.38 23.25 -5.65
C LYS A 268 -1.02 23.06 -4.19
N ILE A 269 -1.64 22.09 -3.50
CA ILE A 269 -1.34 21.74 -2.11
C ILE A 269 0.12 21.32 -1.97
N GLN A 270 0.59 20.40 -2.82
CA GLN A 270 1.96 19.89 -2.74
C GLN A 270 3.01 20.99 -2.99
N ILE A 271 2.71 21.96 -3.87
CA ILE A 271 3.62 23.07 -4.20
C ILE A 271 3.61 24.13 -3.10
N ASN A 272 2.42 24.55 -2.64
CA ASN A 272 2.26 25.66 -1.69
C ASN A 272 2.34 25.23 -0.23
N ARG A 273 2.29 23.92 0.05
CA ARG A 273 2.20 23.33 1.40
C ARG A 273 1.01 23.86 2.21
N ASP A 274 -0.11 24.08 1.53
CA ASP A 274 -1.32 24.66 2.11
C ASP A 274 -2.21 23.57 2.72
N LYS A 275 -2.30 23.54 4.05
CA LYS A 275 -3.03 22.52 4.81
C LYS A 275 -4.55 22.71 4.74
N ASP A 276 -5.04 23.93 4.63
CA ASP A 276 -6.48 24.20 4.63
C ASP A 276 -7.12 23.71 3.31
N LEU A 277 -6.33 23.73 2.23
CA LEU A 277 -6.75 23.19 0.94
C LEU A 277 -6.89 21.66 0.95
N MET A 278 -6.23 20.91 1.86
CA MET A 278 -6.42 19.46 1.97
C MET A 278 -7.85 19.08 2.34
N ILE A 279 -8.50 19.83 3.23
CA ILE A 279 -9.90 19.58 3.62
C ILE A 279 -10.81 19.70 2.39
N THR A 280 -10.53 20.68 1.53
CA THR A 280 -11.28 20.89 0.28
C THR A 280 -11.00 19.75 -0.71
N ALA A 281 -9.75 19.31 -0.83
CA ALA A 281 -9.38 18.19 -1.67
C ALA A 281 -10.05 16.87 -1.23
N SER A 282 -10.13 16.61 0.08
CA SER A 282 -10.80 15.42 0.62
C SER A 282 -12.31 15.42 0.34
N LYS A 283 -12.98 16.59 0.41
CA LYS A 283 -14.40 16.71 0.05
C LYS A 283 -14.61 16.43 -1.44
N LEU A 284 -13.83 17.09 -2.30
CA LEU A 284 -13.95 16.96 -3.75
C LEU A 284 -13.61 15.53 -4.23
N PHE A 285 -12.71 14.82 -3.53
CA PHE A 285 -12.39 13.42 -3.80
C PHE A 285 -13.62 12.50 -3.76
N LEU A 286 -14.57 12.77 -2.87
CA LEU A 286 -15.80 11.99 -2.70
C LEU A 286 -16.81 12.23 -3.82
N GLU A 287 -16.71 13.35 -4.53
CA GLU A 287 -17.61 13.74 -5.62
C GLU A 287 -17.15 13.18 -6.98
N ILE A 288 -15.94 12.61 -7.05
CA ILE A 288 -15.39 12.06 -8.30
C ILE A 288 -16.12 10.76 -8.67
N PRO A 289 -16.68 10.65 -9.90
CA PRO A 289 -17.30 9.42 -10.36
C PRO A 289 -16.24 8.41 -10.80
N TRP A 290 -15.72 7.63 -9.84
CA TRP A 290 -14.69 6.62 -10.09
C TRP A 290 -15.24 5.44 -10.90
N SER A 291 -14.72 5.27 -12.13
CA SER A 291 -15.07 4.13 -12.99
C SER A 291 -14.45 2.81 -12.52
N PHE A 292 -13.31 2.87 -11.84
CA PHE A 292 -12.58 1.70 -11.35
C PHE A 292 -12.17 1.87 -9.88
N LYS A 293 -12.29 0.79 -9.09
CA LYS A 293 -11.88 0.76 -7.67
C LYS A 293 -10.39 1.04 -7.52
N ASP A 294 -9.58 0.52 -8.44
CA ASP A 294 -8.12 0.67 -8.41
C ASP A 294 -7.67 2.12 -8.64
N ASP A 295 -8.35 2.87 -9.51
CA ASP A 295 -8.05 4.30 -9.76
C ASP A 295 -8.36 5.15 -8.51
N ARG A 296 -9.49 4.85 -7.86
CA ARG A 296 -9.88 5.50 -6.60
C ARG A 296 -8.83 5.25 -5.52
N GLU A 297 -8.36 4.02 -5.39
CA GLU A 297 -7.36 3.69 -4.39
C GLU A 297 -5.99 4.28 -4.69
N PHE A 298 -5.60 4.31 -5.96
CA PHE A 298 -4.40 5.02 -6.38
C PHE A 298 -4.47 6.50 -5.99
N ALA A 299 -5.57 7.17 -6.32
CA ALA A 299 -5.78 8.57 -5.98
C ALA A 299 -5.80 8.82 -4.47
N ARG A 300 -6.43 7.96 -3.67
CA ARG A 300 -6.40 8.04 -2.19
C ARG A 300 -4.96 7.96 -1.67
N ARG A 301 -4.17 6.97 -2.14
CA ARG A 301 -2.77 6.80 -1.73
C ARG A 301 -1.91 8.02 -2.08
N VAL A 302 -2.15 8.66 -3.23
CA VAL A 302 -1.48 9.91 -3.60
C VAL A 302 -1.84 11.03 -2.63
N MET A 303 -3.14 11.20 -2.33
CA MET A 303 -3.63 12.22 -1.40
C MET A 303 -3.01 12.07 -0.01
N GLU A 304 -3.01 10.86 0.55
CA GLU A 304 -2.38 10.56 1.84
C GLU A 304 -0.87 10.78 1.83
N SER A 305 -0.21 10.54 0.70
CA SER A 305 1.22 10.83 0.58
C SER A 305 1.50 12.33 0.51
N VAL A 306 0.65 13.12 -0.14
CA VAL A 306 0.76 14.59 -0.19
C VAL A 306 0.52 15.16 1.20
N GLU A 307 -0.53 14.68 1.89
CA GLU A 307 -0.85 15.08 3.27
C GLU A 307 0.32 14.82 4.24
N ARG A 308 0.94 13.64 4.17
CA ARG A 308 2.13 13.33 4.97
C ARG A 308 3.30 14.27 4.67
N ARG A 309 3.52 14.63 3.40
CA ARG A 309 4.63 15.51 2.98
C ARG A 309 4.45 16.98 3.39
N ILE A 310 3.22 17.46 3.52
CA ILE A 310 2.95 18.83 4.00
C ILE A 310 2.92 18.93 5.53
N ASN A 311 2.73 17.79 6.22
CA ASN A 311 2.71 17.71 7.68
C ASN A 311 4.08 17.37 8.30
N ALA A 312 5.03 16.88 7.51
CA ALA A 312 6.45 16.72 7.88
C ALA A 312 7.23 18.02 7.74
#